data_AF-A0A397VPB3-F1
#
_entry.id   AF-A0A397VPB3-F1
#
_cell.length_a   1.000
_cell.length_b   1.000
_cell.length_c   1.000
_cell.angle_alpha   90.00
_cell.angle_beta   90.00
_cell.angle_gamma   90.00
#
_symmetry.space_group_name_H-M   'P 1'
#
loop_
_entity.id
_entity.type
_entity.pdbx_description
1 polymer ?
#
loop_
_entity_poly.entity_id
_entity_poly.type
_entity_poly.pdbx_seq_one_letter_code
_entity_poly.pdbx_strand_id
1 'polypeptide(L)'
;MNTSFFTVSLFLITIFLTTFISHTPVVLGQCVDFPDLFDRKSAKLTPCRIVKETKQKTKQTKPLKLLSNLGGIGKGKSLLSQNNHSSKNKNDTPSGDNPPPPPSQNMIQLNFTCDLNDTNGTCAKAQKGFEDAINIISSMIELVTPIIVDASFVNLHGPIGNAGPSRFIPLQDKDNVVRLYPQALAKQFQFDTHPEFAPNDIIAAFTSASNNIFWFRDDPSPPTNTQVDFVLVVVHELIHGLGLLSSWTDYFTPYIQNAITPFPSFIMSIEGPEVPPKNGTITFTGFQETAFDRYLVFTNDGTPVSTVTSKINEFAGGVNSGATFDNKTAFLKAFNSSPQFEFATNIFKQASTASSMGFLPQDTKNAKDSILCETSLVPFLSGSSITHTDFTTFANSTDFLMVWKAPRGVTLDQLTNANSTNRSNVIGPKTIKILETLGYKTANNPNPYKPNAPSSNQNEPSSNQNEPSSNQNEQGENNNNQ
;
A
#
# COMPACT_ATOMS: atom_id res chain seq x y z
N MET A 1 -10.28 84.48 24.52
CA MET A 1 -9.04 85.28 24.29
C MET A 1 -8.02 84.36 23.65
N ASN A 2 -7.39 84.84 22.57
CA ASN A 2 -6.25 84.25 21.84
C ASN A 2 -5.16 83.72 22.80
N THR A 3 -4.31 82.75 22.47
CA THR A 3 -3.33 82.75 21.36
C THR A 3 -2.65 81.38 21.22
N SER A 4 -2.32 81.00 19.98
CA SER A 4 -1.32 79.99 19.60
C SER A 4 0.07 80.26 20.19
N PHE A 5 0.88 79.21 20.41
CA PHE A 5 2.31 79.16 20.03
C PHE A 5 2.79 77.71 19.89
N PHE A 6 3.78 77.55 19.02
CA PHE A 6 4.27 76.34 18.35
C PHE A 6 5.48 75.69 19.07
N THR A 7 5.85 74.48 18.60
CA THR A 7 7.17 73.81 18.53
C THR A 7 7.68 72.81 19.62
N VAL A 8 7.73 71.51 19.21
CA VAL A 8 8.92 70.58 19.07
C VAL A 8 9.67 70.19 20.37
N SER A 9 10.01 68.94 20.78
CA SER A 9 10.19 67.62 20.14
C SER A 9 10.39 66.48 21.20
N LEU A 10 10.57 65.23 20.71
CA LEU A 10 11.17 64.00 21.34
C LEU A 10 10.27 63.16 22.26
N PHE A 11 10.12 61.82 22.17
CA PHE A 11 10.76 60.74 21.39
C PHE A 11 9.73 59.58 21.27
N LEU A 12 9.51 59.04 20.06
CA LEU A 12 8.80 57.78 19.81
C LEU A 12 9.83 56.66 19.66
N ILE A 13 9.69 55.59 20.44
CA ILE A 13 10.28 54.27 20.13
C ILE A 13 9.11 53.29 20.05
N THR A 14 8.69 52.99 18.82
CA THR A 14 7.75 51.89 18.55
C THR A 14 8.52 50.82 17.79
N ILE A 15 8.67 49.66 18.42
CA ILE A 15 9.27 48.47 17.84
C ILE A 15 8.27 47.89 16.84
N PHE A 16 8.58 47.99 15.54
CA PHE A 16 7.93 47.17 14.50
C PHE A 16 8.61 45.80 14.48
N LEU A 17 7.94 44.79 15.01
CA LEU A 17 8.26 43.39 14.74
C LEU A 17 7.39 42.95 13.56
N THR A 18 7.87 43.11 12.33
CA THR A 18 7.26 42.49 11.15
C THR A 18 7.57 41.00 11.17
N THR A 19 6.65 40.19 11.64
CA THR A 19 6.61 38.75 11.35
C THR A 19 6.25 38.57 9.87
N PHE A 20 7.28 38.39 9.04
CA PHE A 20 7.11 37.79 7.71
C PHE A 20 6.65 36.34 7.90
N ILE A 21 5.33 36.11 7.92
CA ILE A 21 4.78 34.77 7.71
C ILE A 21 4.92 34.49 6.22
N SER A 22 6.03 33.85 5.83
CA SER A 22 6.19 33.28 4.50
C SER A 22 5.10 32.23 4.30
N HIS A 23 4.01 32.61 3.63
CA HIS A 23 3.04 31.65 3.09
C HIS A 23 3.70 30.97 1.89
N THR A 24 4.55 29.98 2.15
CA THR A 24 4.89 29.00 1.11
C THR A 24 3.62 28.21 0.82
N PRO A 25 3.09 28.22 -0.42
CA PRO A 25 1.94 27.39 -0.76
C PRO A 25 2.31 25.93 -0.50
N VAL A 26 1.62 25.29 0.43
CA VAL A 26 1.73 23.85 0.63
C VAL A 26 1.16 23.22 -0.63
N VAL A 27 2.03 22.63 -1.46
CA VAL A 27 1.56 21.79 -2.57
C VAL A 27 0.89 20.57 -1.93
N LEU A 28 -0.44 20.55 -1.97
CA LEU A 28 -1.25 19.44 -1.50
C LEU A 28 -1.30 18.38 -2.60
N GLY A 29 -0.73 17.21 -2.34
CA GLY A 29 -1.04 16.00 -3.09
C GLY A 29 -2.41 15.44 -2.68
N GLN A 30 -2.92 14.48 -3.44
CA GLN A 30 -4.13 13.73 -3.08
C GLN A 30 -3.73 12.32 -2.62
N CYS A 31 -4.24 11.88 -1.48
CA CYS A 31 -4.21 10.48 -1.07
C CYS A 31 -5.64 9.93 -1.01
N VAL A 32 -5.78 8.62 -1.01
CA VAL A 32 -7.06 7.95 -0.76
C VAL A 32 -6.95 7.15 0.54
N ASP A 33 -7.71 7.55 1.55
CA ASP A 33 -7.81 6.84 2.84
C ASP A 33 -9.08 5.97 2.85
N PHE A 34 -9.02 4.83 3.55
CA PHE A 34 -10.18 3.97 3.80
C PHE A 34 -10.61 4.12 5.25
N PRO A 35 -11.59 4.97 5.55
CA PRO A 35 -12.01 5.23 6.93
C PRO A 35 -12.75 4.05 7.57
N ASP A 36 -13.36 3.19 6.75
CA ASP A 36 -13.97 1.93 7.19
C ASP A 36 -13.41 0.77 6.37
N LEU A 37 -12.79 -0.18 7.07
CA LEU A 37 -12.22 -1.39 6.49
C LEU A 37 -13.32 -2.27 5.85
N PHE A 38 -14.51 -2.30 6.44
CA PHE A 38 -15.66 -3.12 6.01
C PHE A 38 -16.51 -2.45 4.94
N ASP A 39 -16.37 -1.13 4.76
CA ASP A 39 -17.02 -0.39 3.69
C ASP A 39 -15.99 0.21 2.72
N ARG A 40 -15.57 -0.62 1.75
CA ARG A 40 -14.73 -0.17 0.63
C ARG A 40 -15.38 0.93 -0.23
N LYS A 41 -16.67 1.22 -0.05
CA LYS A 41 -17.40 2.30 -0.75
C LYS A 41 -17.20 3.66 -0.06
N SER A 42 -16.57 3.69 1.12
CA SER A 42 -16.30 4.90 1.91
C SER A 42 -14.93 5.56 1.64
N ALA A 43 -14.19 5.09 0.62
CA ALA A 43 -12.88 5.63 0.25
C ALA A 43 -12.91 7.16 0.15
N LYS A 44 -12.04 7.82 0.92
CA LYS A 44 -12.03 9.26 1.08
C LYS A 44 -10.76 9.86 0.49
N LEU A 45 -10.93 10.82 -0.42
CA LEU A 45 -9.83 11.65 -0.86
C LEU A 45 -9.41 12.59 0.27
N THR A 46 -8.17 12.46 0.69
CA THR A 46 -7.57 13.26 1.76
C THR A 46 -6.45 14.11 1.18
N PRO A 47 -6.46 15.44 1.41
CA PRO A 47 -5.31 16.28 1.09
C PRO A 47 -4.08 15.80 1.87
N CYS A 48 -2.98 15.57 1.17
CA CYS A 48 -1.72 15.13 1.76
C CYS A 48 -0.63 16.15 1.45
N ARG A 49 0.27 16.38 2.42
CA ARG A 49 1.44 17.21 2.18
C ARG A 49 2.44 16.46 1.30
N ILE A 50 3.03 17.12 0.32
CA ILE A 50 4.23 16.59 -0.35
C ILE A 50 5.44 16.79 0.57
N VAL A 51 6.14 15.70 0.87
CA VAL A 51 7.32 15.69 1.75
C VAL A 51 8.57 15.27 0.98
N LYS A 52 9.73 15.80 1.40
CA LYS A 52 11.05 15.34 0.93
C LYS A 52 11.61 14.36 1.95
N GLU A 53 12.14 13.25 1.47
CA GLU A 53 12.75 12.24 2.33
C GLU A 53 14.04 12.81 2.92
N THR A 54 14.02 13.09 4.23
CA THR A 54 15.24 13.51 4.93
C THR A 54 16.07 12.27 5.15
N LYS A 55 17.07 12.02 4.29
CA LYS A 55 18.06 10.96 4.51
C LYS A 55 18.73 11.22 5.87
N GLN A 56 18.28 10.55 6.93
CA GLN A 56 19.06 10.46 8.15
C GLN A 56 20.36 9.76 7.75
N LYS A 57 21.46 10.52 7.71
CA LYS A 57 22.79 9.91 7.73
C LYS A 57 22.85 9.10 9.01
N THR A 58 22.64 7.79 8.91
CA THR A 58 23.06 6.84 9.93
C THR A 58 24.56 7.04 10.07
N LYS A 59 24.96 7.82 11.08
CA LYS A 59 26.34 7.81 11.55
C LYS A 59 26.60 6.37 11.94
N GLN A 60 27.36 5.65 11.13
CA GLN A 60 28.11 4.49 11.61
C GLN A 60 28.89 4.98 12.84
N THR A 61 28.36 4.67 14.02
CA THR A 61 29.08 4.79 15.27
C THR A 61 30.25 3.83 15.17
N LYS A 62 31.44 4.38 14.94
CA LYS A 62 32.71 3.65 15.12
C LYS A 62 32.66 2.96 16.49
N PRO A 63 33.04 1.68 16.59
CA PRO A 63 33.06 1.01 17.88
C PRO A 63 34.00 1.76 18.83
N LEU A 64 33.49 2.04 20.02
CA LEU A 64 34.21 2.65 21.12
C LEU A 64 35.44 1.78 21.43
N LYS A 65 36.65 2.30 21.23
CA LYS A 65 37.86 1.66 21.73
C LYS A 65 37.81 1.67 23.25
N LEU A 66 37.63 0.49 23.84
CA LEU A 66 37.81 0.27 25.26
C LEU A 66 39.30 0.49 25.59
N LEU A 67 39.59 1.51 26.39
CA LEU A 67 40.90 1.73 27.00
C LEU A 67 41.16 0.63 28.03
N SER A 68 41.94 -0.39 27.67
CA SER A 68 42.54 -1.30 28.64
C SER A 68 43.84 -0.68 29.16
N ASN A 69 43.85 -0.38 30.47
CA ASN A 69 45.04 0.06 31.19
C ASN A 69 46.10 -1.04 31.20
N LEU A 70 47.32 -0.64 30.84
CA LEU A 70 48.56 -1.40 30.97
C LEU A 70 48.95 -1.52 32.44
N GLY A 71 49.03 -2.75 32.94
CA GLY A 71 49.84 -3.15 34.08
C GLY A 71 50.86 -4.19 33.61
N GLY A 72 52.15 -3.86 33.69
CA GLY A 72 53.24 -4.67 33.15
C GLY A 72 53.73 -5.80 34.05
N ILE A 73 54.89 -6.34 33.64
CA ILE A 73 55.70 -7.46 34.19
C ILE A 73 55.30 -8.81 33.56
N GLY A 74 56.15 -9.62 32.92
CA GLY A 74 57.60 -9.63 32.78
C GLY A 74 58.04 -10.78 31.83
N LYS A 75 59.33 -10.76 31.49
CA LYS A 75 60.06 -11.47 30.43
C LYS A 75 60.00 -13.02 30.43
N GLY A 76 60.15 -13.62 29.24
CA GLY A 76 60.61 -15.02 29.07
C GLY A 76 60.71 -15.50 27.61
N LYS A 77 61.96 -15.60 27.10
CA LYS A 77 62.46 -16.32 25.90
C LYS A 77 62.02 -17.81 25.90
N SER A 78 62.11 -18.69 24.89
CA SER A 78 62.41 -18.78 23.44
C SER A 78 62.38 -20.31 23.12
N LEU A 79 62.41 -20.69 21.83
CA LEU A 79 62.82 -21.99 21.24
C LEU A 79 61.77 -23.11 20.96
N LEU A 80 61.47 -23.23 19.66
CA LEU A 80 61.77 -24.36 18.76
C LEU A 80 61.38 -25.82 19.13
N SER A 81 60.62 -26.42 18.19
CA SER A 81 60.90 -27.72 17.51
C SER A 81 59.95 -28.92 17.76
N GLN A 82 59.21 -29.22 16.69
CA GLN A 82 58.96 -30.52 16.03
C GLN A 82 58.49 -31.78 16.79
N ASN A 83 57.38 -32.30 16.24
CA ASN A 83 57.09 -33.67 15.81
C ASN A 83 56.54 -34.74 16.79
N ASN A 84 55.48 -35.36 16.25
CA ASN A 84 55.02 -36.76 16.34
C ASN A 84 53.83 -37.12 17.24
N HIS A 85 52.82 -37.64 16.54
CA HIS A 85 51.83 -38.67 16.90
C HIS A 85 51.83 -39.17 18.35
N SER A 86 50.67 -39.05 19.03
CA SER A 86 49.73 -40.17 19.19
C SER A 86 48.53 -39.75 20.04
N SER A 87 47.43 -40.45 19.79
CA SER A 87 46.09 -40.38 20.38
C SER A 87 46.04 -40.29 21.91
N LYS A 88 45.22 -39.36 22.45
CA LYS A 88 44.08 -39.64 23.37
C LYS A 88 43.58 -38.38 24.09
N ASN A 89 42.25 -38.25 24.11
CA ASN A 89 41.38 -37.55 25.05
C ASN A 89 41.75 -36.12 25.50
N LYS A 90 40.99 -35.13 25.00
CA LYS A 90 40.82 -33.84 25.66
C LYS A 90 39.34 -33.60 25.97
N ASN A 91 39.07 -33.42 27.26
CA ASN A 91 37.95 -32.67 27.77
C ASN A 91 38.13 -31.22 27.32
N ASP A 92 37.31 -30.77 26.38
CA ASP A 92 37.25 -29.36 26.01
C ASP A 92 36.13 -28.68 26.78
N THR A 93 36.56 -27.77 27.64
CA THR A 93 35.76 -26.70 28.24
C THR A 93 35.22 -25.79 27.13
N PRO A 94 33.93 -25.45 27.08
CA PRO A 94 33.43 -24.53 26.07
C PRO A 94 33.96 -23.12 26.33
N SER A 95 34.71 -22.63 25.34
CA SER A 95 35.06 -21.23 25.13
C SER A 95 33.82 -20.34 25.19
N GLY A 96 33.97 -19.17 25.82
CA GLY A 96 32.93 -18.18 26.04
C GLY A 96 32.17 -17.82 24.77
N ASP A 97 30.86 -18.08 24.83
CA ASP A 97 29.88 -17.64 23.85
C ASP A 97 29.81 -16.11 23.86
N ASN A 98 30.17 -15.49 22.73
CA ASN A 98 29.61 -14.18 22.43
C ASN A 98 28.08 -14.36 22.37
N PRO A 99 27.29 -13.47 23.01
CA PRO A 99 25.85 -13.55 22.90
C PRO A 99 25.46 -13.54 21.42
N PRO A 100 24.49 -14.35 21.00
CA PRO A 100 24.01 -14.33 19.63
C PRO A 100 23.64 -12.90 19.26
N PRO A 101 23.92 -12.46 18.03
CA PRO A 101 23.51 -11.14 17.58
C PRO A 101 22.00 -10.99 17.85
N PRO A 102 21.54 -9.80 18.30
CA PRO A 102 20.13 -9.60 18.55
C PRO A 102 19.33 -9.99 17.30
N PRO A 103 18.17 -10.66 17.46
CA PRO A 103 17.37 -11.04 16.32
C PRO A 103 17.12 -9.80 15.46
N SER A 104 17.42 -9.90 14.16
CA SER A 104 17.11 -8.84 13.20
C SER A 104 15.63 -8.49 13.38
N GLN A 105 15.36 -7.28 13.83
CA GLN A 105 13.99 -6.83 14.09
C GLN A 105 13.15 -7.04 12.84
N ASN A 106 12.00 -7.70 12.98
CA ASN A 106 11.11 -7.92 11.86
C ASN A 106 10.68 -6.57 11.25
N MET A 107 10.82 -6.42 9.93
CA MET A 107 10.47 -5.20 9.21
C MET A 107 8.96 -4.99 9.07
N ILE A 108 8.14 -5.98 9.43
CA ILE A 108 6.70 -5.82 9.62
C ILE A 108 6.43 -5.70 11.13
N GLN A 109 5.88 -4.56 11.54
CA GLN A 109 5.60 -4.22 12.92
C GLN A 109 4.09 -4.29 13.19
N LEU A 110 3.72 -4.83 14.36
CA LEU A 110 2.33 -5.03 14.75
C LEU A 110 1.93 -4.07 15.87
N ASN A 111 0.93 -3.23 15.60
CA ASN A 111 0.12 -2.55 16.59
C ASN A 111 -1.15 -3.40 16.78
N PHE A 112 -1.29 -4.04 17.94
CA PHE A 112 -2.39 -4.97 18.19
C PHE A 112 -3.36 -4.42 19.23
N THR A 113 -4.64 -4.39 18.88
CA THR A 113 -5.75 -4.08 19.79
C THR A 113 -6.65 -5.31 19.92
N CYS A 114 -7.09 -5.63 21.14
CA CYS A 114 -7.99 -6.75 21.37
C CYS A 114 -9.18 -6.35 22.25
N ASP A 115 -10.27 -7.11 22.15
CA ASP A 115 -11.45 -6.95 23.01
C ASP A 115 -11.07 -7.07 24.50
N LEU A 116 -11.45 -6.06 25.29
CA LEU A 116 -11.13 -5.97 26.71
C LEU A 116 -11.83 -7.05 27.56
N ASN A 117 -12.84 -7.73 26.99
CA ASN A 117 -13.63 -8.76 27.68
C ASN A 117 -13.17 -10.20 27.36
N ASP A 118 -11.96 -10.42 26.85
CA ASP A 118 -11.46 -11.77 26.58
C ASP A 118 -11.19 -12.56 27.87
N THR A 119 -12.17 -13.37 28.27
CA THR A 119 -12.08 -14.22 29.46
C THR A 119 -11.36 -15.55 29.21
N ASN A 120 -11.08 -15.91 27.95
CA ASN A 120 -10.64 -17.26 27.57
C ASN A 120 -9.18 -17.32 27.07
N GLY A 121 -8.45 -16.21 27.11
CA GLY A 121 -7.07 -16.11 26.60
C GLY A 121 -6.97 -16.14 25.08
N THR A 122 -8.06 -15.83 24.38
CA THR A 122 -8.17 -15.80 22.92
C THR A 122 -7.33 -14.67 22.32
N CYS A 123 -7.20 -13.54 23.01
CA CYS A 123 -6.40 -12.40 22.59
C CYS A 123 -4.92 -12.75 22.48
N ALA A 124 -4.38 -13.51 23.44
CA ALA A 124 -2.99 -13.95 23.40
C ALA A 124 -2.74 -14.90 22.21
N LYS A 125 -3.70 -15.81 21.94
CA LYS A 125 -3.65 -16.70 20.78
C LYS A 125 -3.76 -15.94 19.46
N ALA A 126 -4.64 -14.94 19.39
CA ALA A 126 -4.79 -14.08 18.22
C ALA A 126 -3.51 -13.29 17.98
N GLN A 127 -2.94 -12.64 18.99
CA GLN A 127 -1.67 -11.90 18.87
C GLN A 127 -0.55 -12.80 18.35
N LYS A 128 -0.38 -14.00 18.92
CA LYS A 128 0.59 -14.98 18.44
C LYS A 128 0.32 -15.38 16.98
N GLY A 129 -0.95 -15.54 16.61
CA GLY A 129 -1.34 -15.82 15.22
C GLY A 129 -0.94 -14.69 14.25
N PHE A 130 -1.03 -13.42 14.66
CA PHE A 130 -0.51 -12.29 13.90
C PHE A 130 1.01 -12.33 13.77
N GLU A 131 1.73 -12.62 14.86
CA GLU A 131 3.19 -12.74 14.87
C GLU A 131 3.66 -13.87 13.93
N ASP A 132 2.98 -15.02 13.95
CA ASP A 132 3.23 -16.15 13.04
C ASP A 132 3.00 -15.75 11.57
N ALA A 133 1.89 -15.06 11.28
CA ALA A 133 1.58 -14.59 9.93
C ALA A 133 2.61 -13.55 9.42
N ILE A 134 3.02 -12.63 10.28
CA ILE A 134 4.07 -11.65 9.99
C ILE A 134 5.39 -12.34 9.66
N ASN A 135 5.78 -13.37 10.42
CA ASN A 135 6.99 -14.14 10.14
C ASN A 135 6.91 -14.86 8.79
N ILE A 136 5.75 -15.43 8.44
CA ILE A 136 5.51 -16.05 7.14
C ILE A 136 5.74 -15.03 6.01
N ILE A 137 5.10 -13.86 6.08
CA ILE A 137 5.20 -12.83 5.03
C ILE A 137 6.63 -12.28 4.94
N SER A 138 7.26 -12.04 6.09
CA SER A 138 8.62 -11.46 6.17
C SER A 138 9.70 -12.41 5.64
N SER A 139 9.44 -13.71 5.61
CA SER A 139 10.34 -14.69 4.99
C SER A 139 10.35 -14.60 3.46
N MET A 140 9.37 -13.93 2.85
CA MET A 140 9.16 -13.89 1.40
C MET A 140 9.56 -12.54 0.78
N ILE A 141 9.30 -11.42 1.48
CA ILE A 141 9.50 -10.07 0.96
C ILE A 141 10.76 -9.44 1.57
N GLU A 142 11.63 -8.88 0.72
CA GLU A 142 12.77 -8.07 1.14
C GLU A 142 12.35 -6.60 1.27
N LEU A 143 12.00 -6.19 2.49
CA LEU A 143 11.57 -4.82 2.78
C LEU A 143 12.76 -3.87 2.97
N VAL A 144 12.62 -2.66 2.43
CA VAL A 144 13.61 -1.57 2.59
C VAL A 144 13.15 -0.60 3.69
N THR A 145 11.84 -0.41 3.83
CA THR A 145 11.22 0.40 4.88
C THR A 145 10.23 -0.45 5.67
N PRO A 146 10.15 -0.29 7.01
CA PRO A 146 9.20 -1.04 7.81
C PRO A 146 7.75 -0.83 7.37
N ILE A 147 6.95 -1.89 7.45
CA ILE A 147 5.50 -1.88 7.26
C ILE A 147 4.85 -1.94 8.64
N ILE A 148 3.95 -1.01 8.93
CA ILE A 148 3.23 -0.94 10.20
C ILE A 148 1.80 -1.48 10.00
N VAL A 149 1.46 -2.56 10.69
CA VAL A 149 0.13 -3.19 10.68
C VAL A 149 -0.62 -2.76 11.93
N ASP A 150 -1.78 -2.12 11.76
CA ASP A 150 -2.72 -1.81 12.82
C ASP A 150 -3.86 -2.84 12.80
N ALA A 151 -3.77 -3.82 13.70
CA ALA A 151 -4.63 -4.99 13.72
C ALA A 151 -5.54 -4.99 14.96
N SER A 152 -6.80 -5.36 14.76
CA SER A 152 -7.77 -5.53 15.83
C SER A 152 -8.37 -6.93 15.84
N PHE A 153 -8.52 -7.51 17.03
CA PHE A 153 -9.32 -8.73 17.27
C PHE A 153 -10.47 -8.38 18.22
N VAL A 154 -11.61 -8.01 17.64
CA VAL A 154 -12.73 -7.37 18.33
C VAL A 154 -14.07 -7.91 17.85
N ASN A 155 -15.15 -7.64 18.58
CA ASN A 155 -16.47 -8.10 18.17
C ASN A 155 -16.91 -7.36 16.89
N LEU A 156 -16.93 -8.06 15.76
CA LEU A 156 -17.31 -7.53 14.46
C LEU A 156 -18.63 -8.14 13.98
N HIS A 157 -19.47 -7.29 13.37
CA HIS A 157 -20.61 -7.71 12.56
C HIS A 157 -20.20 -7.71 11.08
N GLY A 158 -19.83 -8.87 10.53
CA GLY A 158 -19.35 -8.94 9.15
C GLY A 158 -18.50 -10.18 8.86
N PRO A 159 -17.55 -10.11 7.88
CA PRO A 159 -16.65 -11.21 7.59
C PRO A 159 -15.78 -11.55 8.80
N ILE A 160 -15.19 -12.75 8.79
CA ILE A 160 -14.39 -13.25 9.92
C ILE A 160 -13.07 -12.48 10.08
N GLY A 161 -12.56 -11.94 8.98
CA GLY A 161 -11.36 -11.12 8.89
C GLY A 161 -11.49 -10.18 7.70
N ASN A 162 -10.73 -9.11 7.74
CA ASN A 162 -10.54 -8.19 6.63
C ASN A 162 -9.23 -7.44 6.86
N ALA A 163 -8.47 -7.17 5.80
CA ALA A 163 -7.41 -6.18 5.84
C ALA A 163 -7.25 -5.47 4.51
N GLY A 164 -6.68 -4.28 4.57
CA GLY A 164 -6.48 -3.45 3.41
C GLY A 164 -5.45 -2.35 3.66
N PRO A 165 -5.03 -1.66 2.59
CA PRO A 165 -4.13 -0.53 2.73
C PRO A 165 -4.83 0.59 3.51
N SER A 166 -4.14 1.12 4.53
CA SER A 166 -4.62 2.30 5.27
C SER A 166 -4.78 3.54 4.36
N ARG A 167 -3.88 3.62 3.36
CA ARG A 167 -3.77 4.72 2.42
C ARG A 167 -3.26 4.20 1.08
N PHE A 168 -3.76 4.82 0.01
CA PHE A 168 -3.17 4.72 -1.32
C PHE A 168 -2.46 6.01 -1.72
N ILE A 169 -1.36 5.82 -2.43
CA ILE A 169 -0.51 6.86 -2.99
C ILE A 169 -0.68 6.84 -4.51
N PRO A 170 -1.14 7.92 -5.15
CA PRO A 170 -1.23 7.98 -6.60
C PRO A 170 0.17 8.05 -7.21
N LEU A 171 0.54 7.08 -8.03
CA LEU A 171 1.83 7.04 -8.74
C LEU A 171 1.57 6.89 -10.25
N GLN A 172 2.46 7.43 -11.07
CA GLN A 172 2.33 7.34 -12.52
C GLN A 172 3.08 6.13 -13.07
N ASP A 173 2.39 5.26 -13.78
CA ASP A 173 2.98 4.10 -14.43
C ASP A 173 3.66 4.45 -15.78
N LYS A 174 4.39 3.49 -16.35
CA LYS A 174 5.07 3.65 -17.65
C LYS A 174 4.13 3.90 -18.84
N ASP A 175 2.85 3.56 -18.69
CA ASP A 175 1.78 3.86 -19.66
C ASP A 175 1.17 5.27 -19.45
N ASN A 176 1.78 6.09 -18.60
CA ASN A 176 1.36 7.44 -18.22
C ASN A 176 0.02 7.51 -17.46
N VAL A 177 -0.54 6.37 -17.07
CA VAL A 177 -1.75 6.32 -16.24
C VAL A 177 -1.36 6.45 -14.77
N VAL A 178 -2.09 7.29 -14.03
CA VAL A 178 -1.94 7.41 -12.58
C VAL A 178 -2.80 6.34 -11.91
N ARG A 179 -2.19 5.51 -11.07
CA ARG A 179 -2.87 4.43 -10.34
C ARG A 179 -2.60 4.54 -8.84
N LEU A 180 -3.52 3.97 -8.07
CA LEU A 180 -3.48 3.92 -6.61
C LEU A 180 -2.57 2.77 -6.16
N TYR A 181 -1.42 3.11 -5.58
CA TYR A 181 -0.51 2.15 -4.97
C TYR A 181 -0.73 2.08 -3.46
N PRO A 182 -0.84 0.89 -2.86
CA PRO A 182 -0.94 0.77 -1.41
C PRO A 182 0.32 1.36 -0.77
N GLN A 183 0.15 2.10 0.32
CA GLN A 183 1.26 2.77 0.98
C GLN A 183 2.38 1.80 1.40
N ALA A 184 2.01 0.60 1.86
CA ALA A 184 2.94 -0.47 2.21
C ALA A 184 3.95 -0.77 1.09
N LEU A 185 3.49 -0.73 -0.17
CA LEU A 185 4.31 -0.89 -1.38
C LEU A 185 5.01 0.41 -1.76
N ALA A 186 4.30 1.53 -1.77
CA ALA A 186 4.83 2.82 -2.21
C ALA A 186 6.09 3.24 -1.44
N LYS A 187 6.14 2.97 -0.13
CA LYS A 187 7.31 3.18 0.74
C LYS A 187 8.55 2.40 0.27
N GLN A 188 8.38 1.22 -0.30
CA GLN A 188 9.49 0.36 -0.73
C GLN A 188 10.20 0.93 -1.97
N PHE A 189 9.56 1.83 -2.72
CA PHE A 189 10.16 2.48 -3.86
C PHE A 189 11.19 3.56 -3.52
N GLN A 190 11.22 4.08 -2.27
CA GLN A 190 12.22 5.06 -1.81
C GLN A 190 12.31 6.29 -2.75
N PHE A 191 11.18 6.96 -2.97
CA PHE A 191 11.17 8.21 -3.74
C PHE A 191 11.71 9.36 -2.88
N ASP A 192 12.63 10.16 -3.41
CA ASP A 192 13.15 11.33 -2.67
C ASP A 192 12.05 12.36 -2.33
N THR A 193 10.93 12.35 -3.07
CA THR A 193 9.76 13.20 -2.82
C THR A 193 8.49 12.38 -3.02
N HIS A 194 7.59 12.41 -2.04
CA HIS A 194 6.35 11.64 -2.06
C HIS A 194 5.26 12.32 -1.20
N PRO A 195 3.98 11.97 -1.39
CA PRO A 195 2.91 12.35 -0.46
C PRO A 195 3.18 11.77 0.92
N GLU A 196 2.84 12.54 1.95
CA GLU A 196 2.97 12.12 3.34
C GLU A 196 2.22 10.80 3.60
N PHE A 197 2.91 9.90 4.28
CA PHE A 197 2.37 8.60 4.65
C PHE A 197 1.49 8.70 5.91
N ALA A 198 0.45 7.87 5.96
CA ALA A 198 -0.32 7.63 7.17
C ALA A 198 0.56 6.93 8.25
N PRO A 199 0.20 7.04 9.55
CA PRO A 199 0.95 6.44 10.64
C PRO A 199 1.08 4.90 10.53
N ASN A 200 0.03 4.25 10.05
CA ASN A 200 -0.01 2.81 9.79
C ASN A 200 0.03 2.59 8.27
N ASP A 201 0.40 1.39 7.83
CA ASP A 201 0.44 0.99 6.41
C ASP A 201 -0.74 0.09 6.05
N ILE A 202 -1.05 -0.88 6.90
CA ILE A 202 -2.15 -1.83 6.76
C ILE A 202 -3.07 -1.68 7.97
N ILE A 203 -4.38 -1.67 7.73
CA ILE A 203 -5.39 -1.80 8.78
C ILE A 203 -6.03 -3.18 8.63
N ALA A 204 -6.21 -3.88 9.74
CA ALA A 204 -6.75 -5.23 9.77
C ALA A 204 -7.71 -5.41 10.94
N ALA A 205 -8.79 -6.16 10.72
CA ALA A 205 -9.80 -6.41 11.76
C ALA A 205 -10.36 -7.84 11.63
N PHE A 206 -10.40 -8.55 12.76
CA PHE A 206 -10.82 -9.95 12.85
C PHE A 206 -11.81 -10.13 13.98
N THR A 207 -12.80 -11.00 13.77
CA THR A 207 -13.93 -11.10 14.68
C THR A 207 -13.58 -11.92 15.93
N SER A 208 -13.78 -11.35 17.12
CA SER A 208 -13.82 -12.08 18.39
C SER A 208 -15.20 -12.66 18.69
N ALA A 209 -16.25 -12.20 18.00
CA ALA A 209 -17.65 -12.48 18.32
C ALA A 209 -18.04 -13.95 18.12
N SER A 210 -17.37 -14.61 17.17
CA SER A 210 -17.66 -15.98 16.80
C SER A 210 -16.77 -16.92 17.62
N ASN A 211 -17.16 -17.16 18.88
CA ASN A 211 -16.42 -17.91 19.91
C ASN A 211 -15.94 -19.33 19.54
N ASN A 212 -16.13 -19.79 18.31
CA ASN A 212 -15.64 -21.08 17.83
C ASN A 212 -15.38 -21.13 16.31
N ILE A 213 -15.22 -19.98 15.64
CA ILE A 213 -14.93 -19.98 14.18
C ILE A 213 -13.45 -20.19 13.89
N PHE A 214 -12.59 -19.74 14.79
CA PHE A 214 -11.15 -19.87 14.66
C PHE A 214 -10.64 -21.09 15.42
N TRP A 215 -9.68 -21.76 14.80
CA TRP A 215 -8.75 -22.66 15.44
C TRP A 215 -7.40 -21.97 15.52
N PHE A 216 -6.78 -22.03 16.70
CA PHE A 216 -5.45 -21.47 16.94
C PHE A 216 -4.43 -22.60 17.05
N ARG A 217 -3.19 -22.35 16.62
CA ARG A 217 -2.12 -23.35 16.58
C ARG A 217 -1.83 -24.03 17.93
N ASP A 218 -2.08 -23.32 19.04
CA ASP A 218 -1.89 -23.82 20.40
C ASP A 218 -3.15 -24.49 20.99
N ASP A 219 -4.21 -24.66 20.20
CA ASP A 219 -5.40 -25.38 20.66
C ASP A 219 -5.08 -26.88 20.85
N PRO A 220 -5.64 -27.52 21.90
CA PRO A 220 -5.26 -28.88 22.29
C PRO A 220 -5.73 -29.97 21.32
N SER A 221 -6.68 -29.64 20.43
CA SER A 221 -7.29 -30.56 19.48
C SER A 221 -7.19 -29.97 18.07
N PRO A 222 -7.15 -30.79 17.01
CA PRO A 222 -7.24 -30.32 15.63
C PRO A 222 -8.53 -29.52 15.36
N PRO A 223 -8.56 -28.68 14.30
CA PRO A 223 -9.74 -27.90 13.94
C PRO A 223 -10.93 -28.80 13.63
N THR A 224 -12.12 -28.45 14.11
CA THR A 224 -13.38 -29.07 13.70
C THR A 224 -13.75 -28.66 12.27
N ASN A 225 -14.70 -29.37 11.65
CA ASN A 225 -15.22 -29.02 10.33
C ASN A 225 -15.91 -27.63 10.25
N THR A 226 -16.14 -26.97 11.38
CA THR A 226 -16.65 -25.59 11.44
C THR A 226 -15.56 -24.56 11.69
N GLN A 227 -14.36 -24.95 12.11
CA GLN A 227 -13.27 -24.02 12.39
C GLN A 227 -12.38 -23.78 11.18
N VAL A 228 -11.82 -22.57 11.12
CA VAL A 228 -10.79 -22.15 10.16
C VAL A 228 -9.50 -21.88 10.92
N ASP A 229 -8.36 -22.26 10.37
CA ASP A 229 -7.04 -21.91 10.91
C ASP A 229 -6.87 -20.37 10.94
N PHE A 230 -6.60 -19.80 12.12
CA PHE A 230 -6.49 -18.35 12.27
C PHE A 230 -5.31 -17.75 11.50
N VAL A 231 -4.14 -18.41 11.50
CA VAL A 231 -2.94 -17.91 10.81
C VAL A 231 -3.18 -17.88 9.30
N LEU A 232 -3.89 -18.87 8.76
CA LEU A 232 -4.31 -18.87 7.36
C LEU A 232 -5.08 -17.60 6.98
N VAL A 233 -6.08 -17.23 7.79
CA VAL A 233 -6.89 -16.03 7.52
C VAL A 233 -6.04 -14.78 7.69
N VAL A 234 -5.19 -14.69 8.71
CA VAL A 234 -4.34 -13.50 8.89
C VAL A 234 -3.38 -13.31 7.71
N VAL A 235 -2.70 -14.37 7.26
CA VAL A 235 -1.81 -14.27 6.10
C VAL A 235 -2.60 -13.84 4.86
N HIS A 236 -3.76 -14.45 4.61
CA HIS A 236 -4.64 -14.09 3.49
C HIS A 236 -5.00 -12.60 3.48
N GLU A 237 -5.51 -12.08 4.59
CA GLU A 237 -5.93 -10.68 4.68
C GLU A 237 -4.74 -9.72 4.56
N LEU A 238 -3.59 -10.02 5.20
CA LEU A 238 -2.42 -9.15 5.07
C LEU A 238 -1.88 -9.08 3.64
N ILE A 239 -2.07 -10.12 2.81
CA ILE A 239 -1.75 -10.06 1.37
C ILE A 239 -2.65 -9.05 0.63
N HIS A 240 -3.93 -8.91 1.00
CA HIS A 240 -4.76 -7.81 0.52
C HIS A 240 -4.21 -6.45 0.96
N GLY A 241 -3.78 -6.33 2.23
CA GLY A 241 -3.11 -5.12 2.74
C GLY A 241 -1.84 -4.74 1.99
N LEU A 242 -1.12 -5.73 1.45
CA LEU A 242 0.06 -5.52 0.63
C LEU A 242 -0.26 -5.07 -0.81
N GLY A 243 -1.48 -5.28 -1.31
CA GLY A 243 -1.91 -4.76 -2.61
C GLY A 243 -2.51 -5.74 -3.60
N LEU A 244 -2.75 -7.00 -3.20
CA LEU A 244 -3.54 -7.92 -4.02
C LEU A 244 -5.02 -7.52 -3.91
N LEU A 245 -5.39 -6.42 -4.56
CA LEU A 245 -6.67 -5.75 -4.39
C LEU A 245 -7.07 -5.08 -5.70
N SER A 246 -8.24 -5.42 -6.23
CA SER A 246 -8.80 -4.71 -7.39
C SER A 246 -9.65 -3.50 -6.97
N SER A 247 -9.65 -2.44 -7.78
CA SER A 247 -10.59 -1.33 -7.63
C SER A 247 -11.98 -1.61 -8.21
N TRP A 248 -12.15 -2.68 -8.98
CA TRP A 248 -13.42 -2.95 -9.65
C TRP A 248 -14.46 -3.48 -8.66
N THR A 249 -15.51 -2.69 -8.40
CA THR A 249 -16.64 -3.12 -7.57
C THR A 249 -17.93 -2.35 -7.89
N ASP A 250 -19.02 -2.77 -7.26
CA ASP A 250 -20.37 -2.23 -7.42
C ASP A 250 -20.64 -0.97 -6.54
N TYR A 251 -19.80 0.06 -6.65
CA TYR A 251 -19.87 1.26 -5.78
C TYR A 251 -21.25 1.91 -5.69
N PHE A 252 -22.08 1.74 -6.72
CA PHE A 252 -23.37 2.41 -6.84
C PHE A 252 -24.56 1.53 -6.43
N THR A 253 -24.36 0.31 -5.95
CA THR A 253 -25.40 -0.52 -5.32
C THR A 253 -25.90 0.12 -4.01
N PRO A 254 -27.22 0.12 -3.72
CA PRO A 254 -28.30 -0.55 -4.46
C PRO A 254 -28.95 0.29 -5.57
N TYR A 255 -28.47 1.51 -5.81
CA TYR A 255 -29.09 2.46 -6.74
C TYR A 255 -28.90 2.08 -8.21
N ILE A 256 -27.72 1.53 -8.54
CA ILE A 256 -27.40 0.96 -9.84
C ILE A 256 -27.02 -0.50 -9.61
N GLN A 257 -27.67 -1.40 -10.34
CA GLN A 257 -27.43 -2.83 -10.28
C GLN A 257 -26.70 -3.30 -11.55
N ASN A 258 -26.00 -4.43 -11.45
CA ASN A 258 -25.37 -5.11 -12.59
C ASN A 258 -24.34 -4.26 -13.34
N ALA A 259 -23.64 -3.37 -12.62
CA ALA A 259 -22.55 -2.57 -13.13
C ALA A 259 -21.44 -2.48 -12.08
N ILE A 260 -20.18 -2.57 -12.52
CA ILE A 260 -19.00 -2.29 -11.70
C ILE A 260 -18.15 -1.21 -12.38
N THR A 261 -17.43 -0.44 -11.57
CA THR A 261 -16.46 0.55 -12.02
C THR A 261 -15.19 0.44 -11.17
N PRO A 262 -14.06 1.01 -11.61
CA PRO A 262 -12.94 1.32 -10.72
C PRO A 262 -13.36 2.33 -9.64
N PHE A 263 -12.46 2.69 -8.72
CA PHE A 263 -12.73 3.64 -7.64
C PHE A 263 -13.21 4.99 -8.21
N PRO A 264 -14.44 5.45 -7.93
CA PRO A 264 -14.88 6.75 -8.40
C PRO A 264 -14.26 7.86 -7.54
N SER A 265 -13.64 8.84 -8.19
CA SER A 265 -12.95 9.95 -7.56
C SER A 265 -13.75 11.24 -7.65
N PHE A 266 -13.91 11.93 -6.52
CA PHE A 266 -14.74 13.13 -6.39
C PHE A 266 -14.06 14.23 -5.57
N ILE A 267 -14.11 15.47 -6.05
CA ILE A 267 -13.86 16.66 -5.22
C ILE A 267 -15.22 17.21 -4.78
N MET A 268 -15.41 17.39 -3.48
CA MET A 268 -16.69 17.77 -2.90
C MET A 268 -16.62 19.19 -2.32
N SER A 269 -17.57 20.06 -2.66
CA SER A 269 -17.90 21.21 -1.82
C SER A 269 -18.89 20.71 -0.76
N ILE A 270 -18.41 20.62 0.48
CA ILE A 270 -19.08 19.99 1.64
C ILE A 270 -20.55 20.46 1.79
N GLU A 271 -21.51 19.59 2.10
CA GLU A 271 -21.89 19.16 3.47
C GLU A 271 -22.12 17.63 3.62
N GLY A 272 -21.29 16.94 4.41
CA GLY A 272 -21.55 15.57 4.92
C GLY A 272 -20.44 14.53 4.67
N PRO A 273 -20.42 13.41 5.43
CA PRO A 273 -19.39 12.35 5.32
C PRO A 273 -19.70 11.29 4.24
N GLU A 274 -20.86 11.36 3.57
CA GLU A 274 -21.24 10.39 2.55
C GLU A 274 -20.48 10.63 1.24
N VAL A 275 -20.03 9.57 0.57
CA VAL A 275 -19.41 9.63 -0.76
C VAL A 275 -20.36 8.99 -1.79
N PRO A 276 -20.84 9.75 -2.80
CA PRO A 276 -20.91 11.22 -2.84
C PRO A 276 -21.91 11.78 -1.80
N PRO A 277 -21.84 13.08 -1.44
CA PRO A 277 -22.69 13.70 -0.43
C PRO A 277 -24.15 13.74 -0.87
N LYS A 278 -25.07 13.78 0.10
CA LYS A 278 -26.50 14.02 -0.13
C LYS A 278 -26.78 15.43 -0.64
N ASN A 279 -26.09 16.42 -0.09
CA ASN A 279 -26.24 17.85 -0.41
C ASN A 279 -24.87 18.45 -0.75
N GLY A 280 -24.79 19.25 -1.81
CA GLY A 280 -23.57 19.94 -2.23
C GLY A 280 -23.10 19.54 -3.63
N THR A 281 -22.34 20.43 -4.26
CA THR A 281 -21.82 20.21 -5.62
C THR A 281 -20.69 19.19 -5.56
N ILE A 282 -20.82 18.14 -6.37
CA ILE A 282 -19.76 17.14 -6.56
C ILE A 282 -19.06 17.40 -7.87
N THR A 283 -17.73 17.41 -7.85
CA THR A 283 -16.90 17.44 -9.06
C THR A 283 -16.36 16.04 -9.27
N PHE A 284 -16.76 15.39 -10.36
CA PHE A 284 -16.22 14.08 -10.71
C PHE A 284 -14.85 14.26 -11.38
N THR A 285 -13.84 13.52 -10.90
CA THR A 285 -12.48 13.65 -11.44
C THR A 285 -12.02 12.41 -12.21
N GLY A 286 -12.83 11.34 -12.24
CA GLY A 286 -12.53 10.11 -12.97
C GLY A 286 -12.69 8.85 -12.10
N PHE A 287 -12.61 7.70 -12.74
CA PHE A 287 -12.46 6.39 -12.13
C PHE A 287 -10.98 6.01 -12.08
N GLN A 288 -10.53 5.58 -10.90
CA GLN A 288 -9.12 5.31 -10.58
C GLN A 288 -8.88 3.81 -10.38
N GLU A 289 -7.85 3.31 -11.06
CA GLU A 289 -7.35 1.96 -10.92
C GLU A 289 -6.36 1.84 -9.76
N THR A 290 -6.28 0.66 -9.16
CA THR A 290 -5.15 0.26 -8.30
C THR A 290 -3.97 -0.22 -9.15
N ALA A 291 -2.80 -0.32 -8.53
CA ALA A 291 -1.62 -0.95 -9.15
C ALA A 291 -1.89 -2.38 -9.66
N PHE A 292 -2.79 -3.12 -8.99
CA PHE A 292 -3.18 -4.48 -9.39
C PHE A 292 -3.96 -4.49 -10.70
N ASP A 293 -4.88 -3.54 -10.88
CA ASP A 293 -5.77 -3.50 -12.06
C ASP A 293 -5.02 -3.30 -13.37
N ARG A 294 -3.83 -2.69 -13.32
CA ARG A 294 -2.94 -2.53 -14.47
C ARG A 294 -2.66 -3.84 -15.19
N TYR A 295 -2.60 -4.94 -14.45
CA TYR A 295 -2.22 -6.26 -14.96
C TYR A 295 -3.43 -7.15 -15.24
N LEU A 296 -4.65 -6.64 -15.05
CA LEU A 296 -5.85 -7.39 -15.39
C LEU A 296 -6.03 -7.45 -16.91
N VAL A 297 -6.30 -8.64 -17.42
CA VAL A 297 -6.56 -8.92 -18.83
C VAL A 297 -7.79 -9.81 -18.98
N PHE A 298 -8.46 -9.69 -20.12
CA PHE A 298 -9.42 -10.71 -20.55
C PHE A 298 -8.67 -11.94 -21.06
N THR A 299 -9.08 -13.13 -20.64
CA THR A 299 -8.33 -14.37 -20.90
C THR A 299 -8.48 -14.88 -22.32
N ASN A 300 -9.55 -14.49 -23.01
CA ASN A 300 -9.85 -14.90 -24.39
C ASN A 300 -8.87 -14.31 -25.41
N ASP A 301 -8.45 -13.06 -25.23
CA ASP A 301 -7.64 -12.32 -26.19
C ASP A 301 -6.44 -11.57 -25.59
N GLY A 302 -6.33 -11.51 -24.25
CA GLY A 302 -5.27 -10.78 -23.56
C GLY A 302 -5.47 -9.27 -23.52
N THR A 303 -6.63 -8.76 -23.95
CA THR A 303 -6.91 -7.33 -23.95
C THR A 303 -6.85 -6.80 -22.50
N PRO A 304 -6.08 -5.73 -22.22
CA PRO A 304 -6.01 -5.15 -20.90
C PRO A 304 -7.37 -4.61 -20.46
N VAL A 305 -7.76 -4.91 -19.22
CA VAL A 305 -9.00 -4.41 -18.63
C VAL A 305 -8.98 -2.88 -18.50
N SER A 306 -7.79 -2.26 -18.39
CA SER A 306 -7.64 -0.80 -18.44
C SER A 306 -8.16 -0.12 -19.71
N THR A 307 -8.35 -0.87 -20.80
CA THR A 307 -9.04 -0.35 -22.00
C THR A 307 -10.51 -0.02 -21.69
N VAL A 308 -11.16 -0.79 -20.81
CA VAL A 308 -12.52 -0.53 -20.33
C VAL A 308 -12.54 0.67 -19.40
N THR A 309 -11.59 0.77 -18.47
CA THR A 309 -11.44 1.97 -17.61
C THR A 309 -11.34 3.23 -18.44
N SER A 310 -10.51 3.20 -19.49
CA SER A 310 -10.32 4.34 -20.39
C SER A 310 -11.63 4.76 -21.05
N LYS A 311 -12.46 3.80 -21.48
CA LYS A 311 -13.78 4.05 -22.08
C LYS A 311 -14.78 4.61 -21.09
N ILE A 312 -14.84 4.06 -19.88
CA ILE A 312 -15.74 4.56 -18.83
C ILE A 312 -15.33 5.99 -18.44
N ASN A 313 -14.03 6.29 -18.40
CA ASN A 313 -13.50 7.61 -18.09
C ASN A 313 -13.75 8.70 -19.15
N GLU A 314 -14.28 8.36 -20.33
CA GLU A 314 -14.80 9.37 -21.28
C GLU A 314 -16.08 10.05 -20.75
N PHE A 315 -16.72 9.48 -19.71
CA PHE A 315 -17.88 10.06 -19.05
C PHE A 315 -17.60 11.47 -18.54
N ALA A 316 -18.60 12.34 -18.66
CA ALA A 316 -18.55 13.72 -18.17
C ALA A 316 -17.35 14.53 -18.72
N GLY A 317 -16.93 14.26 -19.96
CA GLY A 317 -15.89 15.03 -20.64
C GLY A 317 -14.46 14.62 -20.32
N GLY A 318 -14.25 13.50 -19.62
CA GLY A 318 -12.92 12.96 -19.35
C GLY A 318 -12.46 13.08 -17.89
N VAL A 319 -11.34 12.42 -17.59
CA VAL A 319 -10.62 12.56 -16.32
C VAL A 319 -10.22 14.02 -16.11
N ASN A 320 -10.48 14.56 -14.92
CA ASN A 320 -10.19 15.94 -14.54
C ASN A 320 -10.82 17.01 -15.47
N SER A 321 -11.94 16.72 -16.14
CA SER A 321 -12.66 17.70 -16.97
C SER A 321 -13.27 18.87 -16.17
N GLY A 322 -13.38 18.72 -14.85
CA GLY A 322 -14.06 19.68 -13.97
C GLY A 322 -15.58 19.55 -13.99
N ALA A 323 -16.13 18.44 -14.50
CA ALA A 323 -17.57 18.23 -14.54
C ALA A 323 -18.20 18.18 -13.14
N THR A 324 -19.22 19.01 -12.94
CA THR A 324 -19.93 19.16 -11.68
C THR A 324 -21.35 18.61 -11.74
N PHE A 325 -21.84 18.07 -10.62
CA PHE A 325 -23.22 17.63 -10.44
C PHE A 325 -23.78 18.17 -9.12
N ASP A 326 -25.07 18.47 -9.09
CA ASP A 326 -25.72 19.11 -7.93
C ASP A 326 -25.76 18.24 -6.67
N ASN A 327 -25.70 16.92 -6.83
CA ASN A 327 -25.70 15.93 -5.75
C ASN A 327 -25.41 14.52 -6.32
N LYS A 328 -25.29 13.53 -5.42
CA LYS A 328 -25.16 12.10 -5.75
C LYS A 328 -26.21 11.61 -6.75
N THR A 329 -27.49 11.93 -6.56
CA THR A 329 -28.58 11.46 -7.42
C THR A 329 -28.44 11.97 -8.85
N ALA A 330 -28.05 13.24 -9.02
CA ALA A 330 -27.81 13.83 -10.32
C ALA A 330 -26.65 13.12 -11.06
N PHE A 331 -25.54 12.85 -10.37
CA PHE A 331 -24.42 12.08 -10.92
C PHE A 331 -24.84 10.67 -11.32
N LEU A 332 -25.50 9.93 -10.42
CA LEU A 332 -25.92 8.55 -10.71
C LEU A 332 -26.86 8.48 -11.91
N LYS A 333 -27.82 9.41 -12.01
CA LYS A 333 -28.73 9.51 -13.16
C LYS A 333 -27.96 9.81 -14.46
N ALA A 334 -27.03 10.76 -14.41
CA ALA A 334 -26.23 11.13 -15.56
C ALA A 334 -25.32 9.98 -16.03
N PHE A 335 -24.64 9.30 -15.09
CA PHE A 335 -23.80 8.15 -15.39
C PHE A 335 -24.62 7.00 -15.97
N ASN A 336 -25.73 6.62 -15.34
CA ASN A 336 -26.59 5.52 -15.81
C ASN A 336 -27.22 5.79 -17.18
N SER A 337 -27.40 7.06 -17.56
CA SER A 337 -27.94 7.45 -18.87
C SER A 337 -26.85 7.67 -19.93
N SER A 338 -25.58 7.56 -19.56
CA SER A 338 -24.45 7.81 -20.47
C SER A 338 -24.15 6.59 -21.35
N PRO A 339 -23.59 6.78 -22.55
CA PRO A 339 -23.07 5.67 -23.36
C PRO A 339 -22.00 4.86 -22.61
N GLN A 340 -21.24 5.50 -21.72
CA GLN A 340 -20.17 4.86 -20.95
C GLN A 340 -20.69 3.80 -19.97
N PHE A 341 -21.96 3.88 -19.58
CA PHE A 341 -22.58 2.90 -18.68
C PHE A 341 -22.56 1.48 -19.24
N GLU A 342 -22.66 1.32 -20.56
CA GLU A 342 -22.65 0.00 -21.20
C GLU A 342 -21.35 -0.76 -20.88
N PHE A 343 -20.20 -0.08 -20.88
CA PHE A 343 -18.92 -0.67 -20.51
C PHE A 343 -18.90 -1.19 -19.06
N ALA A 344 -19.50 -0.44 -18.14
CA ALA A 344 -19.62 -0.84 -16.73
C ALA A 344 -20.51 -2.09 -16.56
N THR A 345 -21.57 -2.22 -17.37
CA THR A 345 -22.43 -3.43 -17.36
C THR A 345 -21.76 -4.62 -18.06
N ASN A 346 -20.98 -4.39 -19.11
CA ASN A 346 -20.32 -5.46 -19.84
C ASN A 346 -19.19 -6.07 -19.01
N ILE A 347 -18.39 -5.25 -18.32
CA ILE A 347 -17.36 -5.80 -17.43
C ILE A 347 -17.96 -6.46 -16.18
N PHE A 348 -19.12 -6.00 -15.67
CA PHE A 348 -19.86 -6.74 -14.63
C PHE A 348 -20.17 -8.18 -15.08
N LYS A 349 -20.62 -8.37 -16.33
CA LYS A 349 -20.88 -9.71 -16.90
C LYS A 349 -19.59 -10.52 -17.01
N GLN A 350 -18.50 -9.92 -17.48
CA GLN A 350 -17.21 -10.60 -17.55
C GLN A 350 -16.74 -11.03 -16.16
N ALA A 351 -16.78 -10.14 -15.17
CA ALA A 351 -16.42 -10.42 -13.78
C ALA A 351 -17.33 -11.45 -13.07
N SER A 352 -18.45 -11.83 -13.71
CA SER A 352 -19.38 -12.89 -13.29
C SER A 352 -19.40 -14.07 -14.28
N THR A 353 -18.40 -14.19 -15.16
CA THR A 353 -18.24 -15.30 -16.10
C THR A 353 -16.97 -16.05 -15.76
N ALA A 354 -17.07 -17.34 -15.41
CA ALA A 354 -15.92 -18.13 -14.99
C ALA A 354 -14.76 -18.07 -16.00
N SER A 355 -13.53 -17.93 -15.49
CA SER A 355 -12.29 -17.91 -16.26
C SER A 355 -12.17 -16.80 -17.32
N SER A 356 -12.97 -15.74 -17.24
CA SER A 356 -12.99 -14.63 -18.23
C SER A 356 -11.88 -13.60 -18.03
N MET A 357 -11.34 -13.49 -16.81
CA MET A 357 -10.35 -12.48 -16.43
C MET A 357 -9.18 -13.15 -15.69
N GLY A 358 -8.00 -12.56 -15.85
CA GLY A 358 -6.80 -13.00 -15.15
C GLY A 358 -5.83 -11.85 -14.92
N PHE A 359 -4.89 -12.06 -14.02
CA PHE A 359 -3.75 -11.18 -13.77
C PHE A 359 -2.57 -11.66 -14.63
N LEU A 360 -2.01 -10.79 -15.48
CA LEU A 360 -0.88 -11.11 -16.35
C LEU A 360 0.44 -10.59 -15.74
N PRO A 361 1.32 -11.47 -15.22
CA PRO A 361 2.62 -11.06 -14.70
C PRO A 361 3.49 -10.34 -15.74
N GLN A 362 4.35 -9.42 -15.30
CA GLN A 362 5.18 -8.60 -16.20
C GLN A 362 6.16 -9.36 -17.10
N ASP A 363 6.59 -10.54 -16.67
CA ASP A 363 7.52 -11.40 -17.40
C ASP A 363 6.82 -12.28 -18.45
N THR A 364 5.49 -12.23 -18.53
CA THR A 364 4.71 -12.97 -19.52
C THR A 364 4.00 -12.01 -20.47
N LYS A 365 3.83 -12.45 -21.72
CA LYS A 365 3.15 -11.67 -22.78
C LYS A 365 1.93 -12.37 -23.34
N ASN A 366 1.70 -13.62 -22.95
CA ASN A 366 0.62 -14.44 -23.47
C ASN A 366 -0.52 -14.47 -22.46
N ALA A 367 -1.73 -14.15 -22.91
CA ALA A 367 -2.95 -14.20 -22.10
C ALA A 367 -3.15 -15.55 -21.38
N LYS A 368 -2.69 -16.65 -22.00
CA LYS A 368 -2.77 -18.00 -21.44
C LYS A 368 -1.90 -18.20 -20.19
N ASP A 369 -0.90 -17.35 -19.99
CA ASP A 369 -0.02 -17.38 -18.82
C ASP A 369 -0.58 -16.54 -17.67
N SER A 370 -1.77 -15.94 -17.85
CA SER A 370 -2.43 -15.19 -16.77
C SER A 370 -2.80 -16.10 -15.59
N ILE A 371 -2.69 -15.54 -14.40
CA ILE A 371 -3.19 -16.14 -13.17
C ILE A 371 -4.68 -15.86 -13.12
N LEU A 372 -5.51 -16.89 -13.24
CA LEU A 372 -6.96 -16.73 -13.28
C LEU A 372 -7.48 -16.04 -12.02
N CYS A 373 -8.29 -15.00 -12.23
CA CYS A 373 -9.01 -14.31 -11.17
C CYS A 373 -10.35 -15.02 -10.91
N GLU A 374 -10.89 -14.87 -9.71
CA GLU A 374 -12.21 -15.38 -9.36
C GLU A 374 -13.30 -14.60 -10.10
N THR A 375 -13.89 -15.22 -11.11
CA THR A 375 -15.00 -14.65 -11.89
C THR A 375 -16.18 -15.63 -12.02
N SER A 376 -16.17 -16.74 -11.26
CA SER A 376 -17.22 -17.76 -11.30
C SER A 376 -18.43 -17.44 -10.40
N LEU A 377 -18.30 -16.44 -9.53
CA LEU A 377 -19.37 -15.99 -8.63
C LEU A 377 -20.47 -15.27 -9.41
N VAL A 378 -21.71 -15.77 -9.30
CA VAL A 378 -22.90 -15.20 -9.95
C VAL A 378 -24.01 -14.98 -8.92
N PRO A 379 -24.45 -13.72 -8.70
CA PRO A 379 -23.91 -12.49 -9.27
C PRO A 379 -22.50 -12.18 -8.75
N PHE A 380 -21.81 -11.20 -9.36
CA PHE A 380 -20.60 -10.58 -8.85
C PHE A 380 -20.69 -10.33 -7.34
N LEU A 381 -19.68 -10.75 -6.58
CA LEU A 381 -19.60 -10.52 -5.14
C LEU A 381 -18.47 -9.55 -4.82
N SER A 382 -18.85 -8.34 -4.43
CA SER A 382 -17.92 -7.29 -4.02
C SER A 382 -17.03 -7.73 -2.87
N GLY A 383 -15.72 -7.54 -3.04
CA GLY A 383 -14.72 -8.04 -2.10
C GLY A 383 -14.30 -9.49 -2.31
N SER A 384 -14.94 -10.24 -3.23
CA SER A 384 -14.55 -11.60 -3.58
C SER A 384 -14.15 -11.73 -5.05
N SER A 385 -15.04 -11.34 -5.97
CA SER A 385 -14.79 -11.39 -7.41
C SER A 385 -13.60 -10.50 -7.82
N ILE A 386 -12.81 -10.94 -8.79
CA ILE A 386 -11.58 -10.31 -9.34
C ILE A 386 -10.40 -10.23 -8.35
N THR A 387 -10.66 -9.87 -7.10
CA THR A 387 -9.64 -9.65 -6.06
C THR A 387 -9.09 -10.93 -5.44
N HIS A 388 -9.60 -12.09 -5.84
CA HIS A 388 -9.11 -13.42 -5.48
C HIS A 388 -8.68 -14.19 -6.73
N THR A 389 -7.92 -15.25 -6.53
CA THR A 389 -7.62 -16.23 -7.57
C THR A 389 -8.77 -17.23 -7.73
N ASP A 390 -8.94 -17.77 -8.93
CA ASP A 390 -10.01 -18.73 -9.26
C ASP A 390 -10.05 -19.92 -8.28
N PHE A 391 -11.19 -20.10 -7.59
CA PHE A 391 -11.32 -21.11 -6.56
C PHE A 391 -11.14 -22.54 -7.09
N THR A 392 -11.79 -22.86 -8.21
CA THR A 392 -11.78 -24.22 -8.78
C THR A 392 -10.37 -24.64 -9.20
N THR A 393 -9.60 -23.70 -9.72
CA THR A 393 -8.23 -23.93 -10.19
C THR A 393 -7.25 -24.07 -9.03
N PHE A 394 -7.37 -23.23 -7.99
CA PHE A 394 -6.29 -23.07 -7.03
C PHE A 394 -6.53 -23.62 -5.62
N ALA A 395 -7.78 -23.91 -5.23
CA ALA A 395 -8.10 -24.32 -3.85
C ALA A 395 -7.36 -25.60 -3.39
N ASN A 396 -7.02 -26.50 -4.32
CA ASN A 396 -6.27 -27.75 -4.05
C ASN A 396 -4.89 -27.73 -4.71
N SER A 397 -4.24 -26.57 -4.74
CA SER A 397 -2.91 -26.37 -5.35
C SER A 397 -1.98 -25.67 -4.37
N THR A 398 -0.72 -25.44 -4.73
CA THR A 398 0.22 -24.61 -3.96
C THR A 398 -0.25 -23.16 -3.77
N ASP A 399 -1.20 -22.70 -4.60
CA ASP A 399 -1.72 -21.33 -4.60
C ASP A 399 -3.11 -21.22 -3.95
N PHE A 400 -3.41 -22.11 -3.00
CA PHE A 400 -4.69 -22.13 -2.28
C PHE A 400 -4.96 -20.87 -1.44
N LEU A 401 -3.92 -20.11 -1.08
CA LEU A 401 -4.02 -19.05 -0.08
C LEU A 401 -5.00 -17.94 -0.50
N MET A 402 -4.98 -17.51 -1.75
CA MET A 402 -5.73 -16.32 -2.22
C MET A 402 -7.05 -16.66 -2.93
N VAL A 403 -7.64 -17.83 -2.64
CA VAL A 403 -9.02 -18.12 -3.05
C VAL A 403 -10.02 -17.50 -2.06
N TRP A 404 -11.22 -17.14 -2.53
CA TRP A 404 -12.19 -16.37 -1.73
C TRP A 404 -12.80 -17.11 -0.53
N LYS A 405 -12.65 -18.43 -0.47
CA LYS A 405 -13.25 -19.28 0.57
C LYS A 405 -12.19 -20.03 1.34
N ALA A 406 -12.00 -19.65 2.60
CA ALA A 406 -11.09 -20.34 3.49
C ALA A 406 -11.54 -21.80 3.77
N PRO A 407 -10.63 -22.78 3.67
CA PRO A 407 -10.91 -24.16 4.03
C PRO A 407 -11.16 -24.32 5.53
N ARG A 408 -12.03 -25.28 5.89
CA ARG A 408 -12.42 -25.58 7.28
C ARG A 408 -11.98 -26.98 7.69
N GLY A 409 -11.75 -27.19 8.98
CA GLY A 409 -11.36 -28.50 9.52
C GLY A 409 -9.97 -28.97 9.12
N VAL A 410 -9.14 -28.06 8.64
CA VAL A 410 -7.75 -28.32 8.24
C VAL A 410 -6.86 -27.20 8.75
N THR A 411 -5.65 -27.57 9.15
CA THR A 411 -4.61 -26.63 9.57
C THR A 411 -3.84 -26.10 8.37
N LEU A 412 -3.20 -24.94 8.53
CA LEU A 412 -2.31 -24.37 7.52
C LEU A 412 -1.17 -25.32 7.16
N ASP A 413 -0.62 -26.03 8.15
CA ASP A 413 0.47 -26.99 7.95
C ASP A 413 -0.02 -28.20 7.12
N GLN A 414 -1.24 -28.68 7.37
CA GLN A 414 -1.84 -29.76 6.56
C GLN A 414 -2.03 -29.33 5.10
N LEU A 415 -2.55 -28.11 4.86
CA LEU A 415 -2.72 -27.57 3.51
C LEU A 415 -1.39 -27.43 2.78
N THR A 416 -0.37 -26.89 3.47
CA THR A 416 0.97 -26.70 2.91
C THR A 416 1.62 -28.05 2.56
N ASN A 417 1.48 -29.05 3.43
CA ASN A 417 2.04 -30.38 3.21
C ASN A 417 1.31 -31.19 2.14
N ALA A 418 -0.01 -31.02 2.01
CA ALA A 418 -0.81 -31.74 1.01
C ALA A 418 -0.56 -31.20 -0.41
N ASN A 419 -0.30 -29.90 -0.54
CA ASN A 419 -0.25 -29.22 -1.83
C ASN A 419 1.16 -28.90 -2.33
N SER A 420 2.22 -29.06 -1.52
CA SER A 420 3.60 -28.74 -1.92
C SER A 420 4.54 -29.95 -1.87
N THR A 421 5.34 -30.12 -2.94
CA THR A 421 6.48 -31.06 -2.96
C THR A 421 7.69 -30.53 -2.18
N ASN A 422 7.78 -29.20 -1.98
CA ASN A 422 8.79 -28.51 -1.18
C ASN A 422 8.12 -27.91 0.07
N ARG A 423 8.26 -28.62 1.20
CA ARG A 423 7.53 -28.47 2.47
C ARG A 423 7.77 -27.15 3.24
N SER A 424 7.66 -25.96 2.64
CA SER A 424 7.96 -24.72 3.39
C SER A 424 7.14 -23.48 3.05
N ASN A 425 6.48 -23.39 1.89
CA ASN A 425 5.94 -22.11 1.45
C ASN A 425 4.42 -22.06 1.58
N VAL A 426 3.95 -21.36 2.61
CA VAL A 426 2.52 -21.03 2.82
C VAL A 426 1.96 -20.16 1.69
N ILE A 427 2.79 -19.23 1.19
CA ILE A 427 2.42 -18.35 0.08
C ILE A 427 2.85 -19.03 -1.22
N GLY A 428 1.87 -19.32 -2.07
CA GLY A 428 2.10 -20.00 -3.35
C GLY A 428 2.89 -19.16 -4.37
N PRO A 429 3.54 -19.81 -5.36
CA PRO A 429 4.38 -19.14 -6.34
C PRO A 429 3.64 -18.11 -7.18
N LYS A 430 2.35 -18.29 -7.49
CA LYS A 430 1.55 -17.32 -8.25
C LYS A 430 1.23 -16.10 -7.39
N THR A 431 0.93 -16.27 -6.10
CA THR A 431 0.74 -15.14 -5.18
C THR A 431 2.04 -14.34 -5.02
N ILE A 432 3.18 -15.02 -4.86
CA ILE A 432 4.50 -14.36 -4.85
C ILE A 432 4.71 -13.58 -6.15
N LYS A 433 4.42 -14.21 -7.29
CA LYS A 433 4.56 -13.58 -8.60
C LYS A 433 3.71 -12.32 -8.77
N ILE A 434 2.50 -12.31 -8.23
CA ILE A 434 1.66 -11.10 -8.21
C ILE A 434 2.35 -9.99 -7.43
N LEU A 435 2.82 -10.26 -6.21
CA LEU A 435 3.49 -9.25 -5.38
C LEU A 435 4.79 -8.73 -6.01
N GLU A 436 5.57 -9.62 -6.61
CA GLU A 436 6.75 -9.27 -7.42
C GLU A 436 6.39 -8.35 -8.59
N THR A 437 5.29 -8.64 -9.28
CA THR A 437 4.78 -7.86 -10.42
C THR A 437 4.31 -6.47 -9.99
N LEU A 438 3.69 -6.35 -8.81
CA LEU A 438 3.28 -5.06 -8.24
C LEU A 438 4.48 -4.17 -7.90
N GLY A 439 5.57 -4.77 -7.42
CA GLY A 439 6.79 -4.03 -7.10
C GLY A 439 7.53 -4.49 -5.84
N TYR A 440 7.07 -5.55 -5.16
CA TYR A 440 7.79 -6.08 -4.00
C TYR A 440 9.06 -6.81 -4.42
N LYS A 441 10.13 -6.56 -3.69
CA LYS A 441 11.40 -7.25 -3.87
C LYS A 441 11.34 -8.61 -3.18
N THR A 442 11.85 -9.64 -3.84
CA THR A 442 12.04 -10.98 -3.28
C THR A 442 13.45 -11.47 -3.64
N ALA A 443 13.87 -12.59 -3.05
CA ALA A 443 15.14 -13.22 -3.43
C ALA A 443 15.22 -13.59 -4.93
N ASN A 444 14.07 -13.92 -5.54
CA ASN A 444 13.97 -14.31 -6.96
C ASN A 444 13.71 -13.12 -7.89
N ASN A 445 13.26 -11.99 -7.36
CA ASN A 445 13.05 -10.74 -8.09
C ASN A 445 13.70 -9.55 -7.36
N PRO A 446 15.04 -9.42 -7.40
CA PRO A 446 15.77 -8.41 -6.65
C PRO A 446 15.60 -6.99 -7.21
N ASN A 447 15.10 -6.84 -8.43
CA ASN A 447 14.94 -5.56 -9.12
C ASN A 447 13.50 -5.41 -9.65
N PRO A 448 12.52 -5.26 -8.74
CA PRO A 448 11.12 -5.22 -9.12
C PRO A 448 10.77 -3.94 -9.89
N TYR A 449 9.58 -3.95 -10.50
CA TYR A 449 9.03 -2.78 -11.16
C TYR A 449 8.93 -1.58 -10.20
N LYS A 450 9.25 -0.39 -10.70
CA LYS A 450 9.10 0.88 -10.00
C LYS A 450 8.33 1.88 -10.87
N PRO A 451 7.21 2.44 -10.39
CA PRO A 451 6.51 3.53 -11.09
C PRO A 451 7.27 4.84 -10.95
N ASN A 452 6.83 5.87 -11.67
CA ASN A 452 7.37 7.22 -11.56
C ASN A 452 6.81 7.92 -10.31
N ALA A 453 7.63 8.77 -9.70
CA ALA A 453 7.20 9.61 -8.59
C ALA A 453 6.03 10.51 -9.02
N PRO A 454 5.15 10.93 -8.08
CA PRO A 454 4.10 11.88 -8.38
C PRO A 454 4.72 13.15 -8.94
N SER A 455 4.31 13.55 -10.14
CA SER A 455 4.73 14.84 -10.69
C SER A 455 4.21 15.94 -9.76
N SER A 456 5.12 16.66 -9.09
CA SER A 456 4.78 17.97 -8.54
C SER A 456 4.39 18.84 -9.74
N ASN A 457 3.12 19.19 -9.86
CA ASN A 457 2.51 19.93 -10.97
C ASN A 457 3.50 20.75 -11.82
N GLN A 458 3.58 20.43 -13.11
CA GLN A 458 3.84 21.46 -14.12
C GLN A 458 2.61 22.37 -14.17
N ASN A 459 2.64 23.40 -13.35
CA ASN A 459 1.86 24.63 -13.48
C ASN A 459 2.65 25.73 -12.74
N GLU A 460 3.91 25.92 -13.11
CA GLU A 460 4.50 27.25 -13.04
C GLU A 460 4.11 27.96 -14.33
N PRO A 461 3.42 29.12 -14.27
CA PRO A 461 3.37 30.01 -15.42
C PRO A 461 4.82 30.34 -15.77
N SER A 462 5.21 30.13 -17.03
CA SER A 462 6.45 30.67 -17.54
C SER A 462 6.45 32.16 -17.28
N SER A 463 7.14 32.59 -16.22
CA SER A 463 7.42 34.00 -16.02
C SER A 463 8.35 34.41 -17.15
N ASN A 464 7.78 35.10 -18.14
CA ASN A 464 8.55 35.88 -19.09
C ASN A 464 9.38 36.88 -18.28
N GLN A 465 10.66 36.55 -18.04
CA GLN A 465 11.64 37.56 -17.70
C GLN A 465 12.00 38.33 -18.97
N ASN A 466 11.13 39.27 -19.34
CA ASN A 466 11.57 40.48 -20.00
C ASN A 466 11.99 41.44 -18.90
N GLU A 467 13.27 41.39 -18.50
CA GLU A 467 13.88 42.52 -17.82
C GLU A 467 14.43 43.50 -18.85
N PRO A 468 14.13 44.80 -18.71
CA PRO A 468 14.60 45.83 -19.62
C PRO A 468 16.05 46.20 -19.28
N SER A 469 16.97 45.94 -20.21
CA SER A 469 18.31 46.54 -20.11
C SER A 469 18.22 48.02 -20.45
N SER A 470 18.58 48.84 -19.46
CA SER A 470 18.79 50.28 -19.62
C SER A 470 20.27 50.58 -19.50
N ASN A 471 20.67 51.61 -20.25
CA ASN A 471 21.96 52.31 -20.33
C ASN A 471 22.94 51.79 -21.38
N GLN A 472 23.56 52.62 -22.23
CA GLN A 472 23.35 53.99 -22.71
C GLN A 472 24.53 54.16 -23.69
N ASN A 473 24.22 54.64 -24.90
CA ASN A 473 25.05 55.40 -25.85
C ASN A 473 26.59 55.30 -25.78
N GLU A 474 27.21 54.95 -26.91
CA GLU A 474 28.07 55.92 -27.60
C GLU A 474 28.21 55.63 -29.10
N GLN A 475 28.43 56.73 -29.81
CA GLN A 475 28.34 56.95 -31.25
C GLN A 475 29.42 56.23 -32.06
N GLY A 476 29.13 55.99 -33.35
CA GLY A 476 30.13 55.52 -34.31
C GLY A 476 29.53 55.26 -35.69
N GLU A 477 29.36 56.34 -36.43
CA GLU A 477 28.88 56.40 -37.82
C GLU A 477 29.64 55.51 -38.82
N ASN A 478 28.87 55.13 -39.85
CA ASN A 478 29.19 55.18 -41.28
C ASN A 478 29.93 54.03 -41.99
N ASN A 479 29.18 53.51 -42.98
CA ASN A 479 29.54 53.36 -44.40
C ASN A 479 30.53 52.24 -44.78
N ASN A 480 30.04 51.22 -45.50
CA ASN A 480 29.86 51.24 -46.96
C ASN A 480 29.77 49.79 -47.49
N ASN A 481 28.97 49.64 -48.56
CA ASN A 481 29.10 48.76 -49.73
C ASN A 481 29.77 47.39 -49.52
N GLN A 482 29.14 46.28 -49.94
CA GLN A 482 28.81 46.03 -51.35
C GLN A 482 27.85 44.84 -51.48
#